data_AF-A0A2H3IWM8-F1
#
_entry.id   AF-A0A2H3IWM8-F1
#
_cell.length_a   1.000
_cell.length_b   1.000
_cell.length_c   1.000
_cell.angle_alpha   90.00
_cell.angle_beta   90.00
_cell.angle_gamma   90.00
#
_symmetry.space_group_name_H-M   'P 1'
#
loop_
_entity.id
_entity.type
_entity.pdbx_description
1 polymer ?
#
loop_
_entity_poly.entity_id
_entity_poly.type
_entity_poly.pdbx_seq_one_letter_code
_entity_poly.pdbx_strand_id
1 'polypeptide(L)'
;MDPSPGDIGAVFLHPPFRDFPGADRYLDGLTYDLMNENPDWFLDPVDFRHEGNTNPNAIDYPQQLEPGRKKKSTGQASAEEPRYRCTFCRRSYAGVNAKSMWRRHVFEKHKIGMWNRRDPQDRKGGRNANSKTCLVVWSSRPVLTV
;
A
#
# COMPACT_ATOMS: atom_id res chain seq x y z
N MET A 1 15.35 -3.65 1.73
CA MET A 1 15.52 -5.11 1.85
C MET A 1 14.28 -5.72 1.27
N ASP A 2 14.39 -6.06 0.00
CA ASP A 2 13.36 -6.80 -0.72
C ASP A 2 13.64 -8.28 -0.42
N PRO A 3 12.65 -9.04 0.08
CA PRO A 3 12.82 -10.44 0.38
C PRO A 3 13.19 -11.18 -0.91
N SER A 4 14.16 -12.07 -0.83
CA SER A 4 14.49 -12.96 -1.95
C SER A 4 13.76 -14.30 -1.75
N PRO A 5 13.33 -15.01 -2.80
CA PRO A 5 12.77 -16.37 -2.68
C PRO A 5 13.73 -17.39 -2.04
N GLY A 6 15.01 -17.07 -1.86
CA GLY A 6 15.97 -17.86 -1.09
C GLY A 6 16.10 -17.50 0.40
N ASP A 7 15.37 -16.49 0.90
CA ASP A 7 15.42 -16.12 2.31
C ASP A 7 14.72 -17.17 3.18
N ILE A 8 15.46 -17.74 4.12
CA ILE A 8 14.92 -18.68 5.11
C ILE A 8 13.87 -17.94 5.94
N GLY A 9 12.59 -18.28 5.74
CA GLY A 9 11.45 -17.69 6.42
C GLY A 9 10.64 -16.69 5.60
N ALA A 10 10.98 -16.41 4.34
CA ALA A 10 10.09 -15.64 3.46
C ALA A 10 9.12 -16.59 2.73
N VAL A 11 7.82 -16.42 2.94
CA VAL A 11 6.76 -17.17 2.25
C VAL A 11 6.19 -16.29 1.15
N PHE A 12 6.40 -16.66 -0.10
CA PHE A 12 5.80 -15.98 -1.25
C PHE A 12 4.45 -16.60 -1.58
N LEU A 13 3.41 -15.77 -1.59
CA LEU A 13 2.04 -16.17 -1.85
C LEU A 13 1.65 -15.79 -3.27
N HIS A 14 1.15 -16.77 -4.00
CA HIS A 14 0.74 -16.65 -5.40
C HIS A 14 -0.80 -16.78 -5.55
N PRO A 15 -1.39 -16.16 -6.59
CA PRO A 15 -2.79 -16.40 -6.96
C PRO A 15 -3.01 -17.90 -7.25
N PRO A 16 -4.18 -18.49 -6.91
CA PRO A 16 -5.45 -17.88 -6.52
C PRO A 16 -5.60 -17.56 -5.02
N PHE A 17 -4.51 -17.42 -4.26
CA PHE A 17 -4.52 -17.17 -2.81
C PHE A 17 -5.33 -18.21 -2.03
N ARG A 18 -5.27 -19.48 -2.47
CA ARG A 18 -5.89 -20.63 -1.81
C ARG A 18 -4.87 -21.53 -1.11
N ASP A 19 -3.60 -21.43 -1.50
CA ASP A 19 -2.47 -22.19 -0.93
C ASP A 19 -1.62 -21.29 -0.04
N PHE A 20 -2.13 -20.94 1.14
CA PHE A 20 -1.36 -20.25 2.18
C PHE A 20 -1.50 -20.98 3.51
N PRO A 21 -0.52 -20.88 4.43
CA PRO A 21 -0.57 -21.62 5.68
C PRO A 21 -1.77 -21.19 6.52
N GLY A 22 -2.70 -22.12 6.76
CA GLY A 22 -3.96 -21.85 7.46
C GLY A 22 -5.11 -21.40 6.57
N ALA A 23 -5.02 -21.56 5.24
CA ALA A 23 -6.09 -21.23 4.31
C ALA A 23 -7.43 -21.92 4.63
N ASP A 24 -7.38 -23.11 5.25
CA ASP A 24 -8.52 -23.85 5.78
C ASP A 24 -9.33 -23.08 6.83
N ARG A 25 -8.71 -22.13 7.54
CA ARG A 25 -9.34 -21.33 8.59
C ARG A 25 -9.96 -20.03 8.10
N TYR A 26 -9.65 -19.61 6.88
CA TYR A 26 -10.03 -18.31 6.33
C TYR A 26 -10.83 -18.46 5.05
N LEU A 27 -12.14 -18.64 5.19
CA LEU A 27 -13.09 -18.78 4.07
C LEU A 27 -13.17 -17.52 3.18
N ASP A 28 -12.86 -16.34 3.75
CA ASP A 28 -12.80 -15.05 3.03
C ASP A 28 -11.51 -14.87 2.20
N GLY A 29 -10.55 -15.78 2.31
CA GLY A 29 -9.26 -15.74 1.61
C GLY A 29 -8.22 -14.84 2.29
N LEU A 30 -7.18 -14.50 1.53
CA LEU A 30 -6.07 -13.68 2.02
C LEU A 30 -6.48 -12.21 2.16
N THR A 31 -6.36 -11.66 3.37
CA THR A 31 -6.67 -10.25 3.68
C THR A 31 -5.43 -9.47 4.09
N TYR A 32 -5.48 -8.14 3.99
CA TYR A 32 -4.37 -7.29 4.41
C TYR A 32 -4.01 -7.45 5.89
N ASP A 33 -5.00 -7.61 6.78
CA ASP A 33 -4.75 -7.73 8.21
C ASP A 33 -3.95 -9.01 8.53
N LEU A 34 -4.26 -10.14 7.85
CA LEU A 34 -3.48 -11.37 7.96
C LEU A 34 -2.04 -11.19 7.48
N MET A 35 -1.84 -10.48 6.37
CA MET A 35 -0.51 -10.14 5.87
C MET A 35 0.27 -9.21 6.81
N ASN A 36 -0.44 -8.37 7.58
CA ASN A 36 0.19 -7.49 8.54
C ASN A 36 0.57 -8.21 9.83
N GLU A 37 -0.22 -9.20 10.25
CA GLU A 37 0.06 -10.09 11.39
C GLU A 37 1.19 -11.09 11.09
N ASN A 38 1.36 -11.49 9.82
CA ASN A 38 2.40 -12.42 9.38
C ASN A 38 3.49 -11.67 8.59
N PRO A 39 4.56 -11.15 9.25
CA PRO A 39 5.60 -10.34 8.62
C PRO A 39 6.50 -11.13 7.65
N ASP A 40 6.33 -12.44 7.62
CA ASP A 40 7.07 -13.39 6.81
C ASP A 40 6.37 -13.72 5.49
N TRP A 41 5.10 -13.30 5.33
CA TRP A 41 4.34 -13.51 4.10
C TRP A 41 4.52 -12.32 3.16
N PHE A 42 4.84 -12.62 1.91
CA PHE A 42 5.08 -11.65 0.86
C PHE A 42 4.31 -12.03 -0.40
N LEU A 43 3.93 -11.03 -1.18
CA LEU A 43 3.36 -11.19 -2.50
C LEU A 43 4.48 -11.07 -3.53
N ASP A 44 4.39 -11.83 -4.62
CA ASP A 44 5.35 -11.74 -5.71
C ASP A 44 4.92 -10.66 -6.73
N PRO A 45 5.73 -9.63 -7.01
CA PRO A 45 5.40 -8.61 -8.01
C PRO A 45 5.12 -9.17 -9.42
N VAL A 46 5.66 -10.34 -9.77
CA VAL A 46 5.45 -10.96 -11.10
C VAL A 46 4.03 -11.45 -11.32
N ASP A 47 3.25 -11.63 -10.25
CA ASP A 47 1.85 -12.06 -10.32
C ASP A 47 0.89 -10.89 -10.60
N PHE A 48 1.38 -9.65 -10.51
CA PHE A 48 0.54 -8.46 -10.62
C PHE A 48 0.78 -7.69 -11.91
N ARG A 49 -0.30 -7.15 -12.48
CA ARG A 49 -0.23 -6.28 -13.65
C ARG A 49 0.52 -4.99 -13.32
N HIS A 50 1.57 -4.73 -14.08
CA HIS A 50 2.32 -3.48 -14.10
C HIS A 50 2.95 -3.25 -15.48
N GLU A 51 3.34 -2.02 -15.79
CA GLU A 51 3.81 -1.62 -17.15
C GLU A 51 5.00 -2.44 -17.68
N GLY A 52 5.78 -3.07 -16.79
CA GLY A 52 6.93 -3.90 -17.14
C GLY A 52 6.66 -5.41 -17.13
N ASN A 53 5.45 -5.87 -16.79
CA ASN A 53 5.15 -7.29 -16.68
C ASN A 53 4.69 -7.88 -18.01
N THR A 54 5.35 -8.93 -18.47
CA THR A 54 4.98 -9.71 -19.66
C THR A 54 4.13 -10.93 -19.35
N ASN A 55 3.83 -11.21 -18.08
CA ASN A 55 3.07 -12.38 -17.67
C ASN A 55 1.58 -12.25 -18.08
N PRO A 56 1.04 -13.13 -18.95
CA PRO A 56 -0.36 -13.07 -19.38
C PRO A 56 -1.35 -13.45 -18.26
N ASN A 57 -0.89 -14.15 -17.23
CA ASN A 57 -1.71 -14.55 -16.06
C ASN A 57 -1.65 -13.51 -14.93
N ALA A 58 -1.00 -12.37 -15.14
CA ALA A 58 -0.93 -11.32 -14.15
C ALA A 58 -2.32 -10.80 -13.81
N ILE A 59 -2.62 -10.72 -12.51
CA ILE A 59 -3.89 -10.22 -11.98
C ILE A 59 -3.76 -8.77 -11.52
N ASP A 60 -4.88 -8.07 -11.44
CA ASP A 60 -4.93 -6.75 -10.81
C ASP A 60 -4.84 -6.88 -9.29
N TYR A 61 -4.25 -5.89 -8.61
CA TYR A 61 -4.07 -5.94 -7.16
C TYR A 61 -5.44 -5.96 -6.44
N PRO A 62 -5.79 -7.02 -5.69
CA PRO A 62 -7.10 -7.16 -5.07
C PRO A 62 -7.38 -6.07 -4.01
N GLN A 63 -8.60 -5.51 -4.00
CA GLN A 63 -8.99 -4.52 -2.99
C GLN A 63 -9.01 -5.06 -1.56
N GLN A 64 -9.16 -6.38 -1.38
CA GLN A 64 -9.13 -7.04 -0.07
C GLN A 64 -7.71 -7.02 0.55
N LEU A 65 -6.68 -6.91 -0.29
CA LEU A 65 -5.29 -6.77 0.11
C LEU A 65 -4.89 -5.28 0.25
N GLU A 66 -5.78 -4.34 -0.06
CA GLU A 66 -5.55 -2.95 0.29
C GLU A 66 -5.86 -2.70 1.77
N PRO A 67 -4.99 -1.97 2.49
CA PRO A 67 -5.27 -1.60 3.87
C PRO A 67 -6.59 -0.82 3.97
N GLY A 68 -7.60 -1.47 4.56
CA GLY A 68 -8.90 -0.88 4.84
C GLY A 68 -8.79 0.30 5.80
N ARG A 69 -9.78 1.19 5.82
CA ARG A 69 -9.95 2.05 7.00
C ARG A 69 -10.40 1.13 8.11
N LYS A 70 -9.56 0.91 9.13
CA LYS A 70 -10.04 0.38 10.41
C LYS A 70 -11.22 1.27 10.83
N LYS A 71 -12.44 0.73 10.79
CA LYS A 71 -13.58 1.39 11.44
C LYS A 71 -13.18 1.48 12.90
N LYS A 72 -13.17 2.69 13.47
CA LYS A 72 -13.00 2.89 14.92
C LYS A 72 -14.09 2.06 15.59
N SER A 73 -13.77 0.86 16.06
CA SER A 73 -14.59 0.15 17.01
C SER A 73 -14.57 0.99 18.28
N THR A 74 -15.73 1.53 18.62
CA THR A 74 -15.95 2.28 19.85
C THR A 74 -15.58 1.38 21.03
N GLY A 75 -14.43 1.61 21.67
CA GLY A 75 -14.22 1.13 23.03
C GLY A 75 -13.21 0.01 23.29
N GLN A 76 -12.18 -0.23 22.46
CA GLN A 76 -11.02 -0.98 22.97
C GLN A 76 -9.70 -0.32 22.57
N ALA A 77 -8.98 0.06 23.62
CA ALA A 77 -7.72 0.76 23.60
C ALA A 77 -6.63 -0.07 22.93
N SER A 78 -6.01 0.51 21.92
CA SER A 78 -4.55 0.52 21.86
C SER A 78 -4.18 1.76 21.06
N ALA A 79 -3.53 2.72 21.70
CA ALA A 79 -2.95 3.90 21.08
C ALA A 79 -1.73 3.54 20.21
N GLU A 80 -1.73 2.34 19.63
CA GLU A 80 -0.71 1.92 18.68
C GLU A 80 -0.97 2.64 17.36
N GLU A 81 -0.01 3.48 16.97
CA GLU A 81 -0.08 4.20 15.70
C GLU A 81 -0.39 3.23 14.55
N PRO A 82 -1.29 3.59 13.62
CA PRO A 82 -1.67 2.72 12.52
C PRO A 82 -0.44 2.38 11.68
N ARG A 83 0.09 1.18 11.87
CA ARG A 83 1.26 0.67 11.19
C ARG A 83 0.82 -0.09 9.94
N TYR A 84 1.34 0.30 8.79
CA TYR A 84 1.11 -0.34 7.51
C TYR A 84 2.41 -0.96 7.01
N ARG A 85 2.43 -2.28 6.87
CA ARG A 85 3.52 -3.04 6.26
C ARG A 85 3.31 -3.15 4.75
N CYS A 86 4.39 -3.06 3.98
CA CYS A 86 4.39 -3.40 2.55
C CYS A 86 4.20 -4.90 2.37
N THR A 87 3.27 -5.32 1.52
CA THR A 87 3.03 -6.74 1.24
C THR A 87 4.09 -7.36 0.34
N PHE A 88 4.95 -6.55 -0.28
CA PHE A 88 5.98 -6.98 -1.23
C PHE A 88 7.40 -6.89 -0.64
N CYS A 89 7.58 -6.17 0.47
CA CYS A 89 8.90 -6.06 1.12
C CYS A 89 8.79 -5.82 2.62
N ARG A 90 9.93 -5.87 3.32
CA ARG A 90 9.97 -5.75 4.79
C ARG A 90 9.78 -4.32 5.32
N ARG A 91 9.46 -3.33 4.47
CA ARG A 91 9.27 -1.94 4.92
C ARG A 91 7.92 -1.78 5.62
N SER A 92 7.93 -1.05 6.73
CA SER A 92 6.73 -0.65 7.46
C SER A 92 6.68 0.86 7.67
N TYR A 93 5.48 1.42 7.60
CA TYR A 93 5.21 2.84 7.78
C TYR A 93 4.27 3.01 8.98
N ALA A 94 4.54 4.00 9.84
CA ALA A 94 3.71 4.36 10.97
C ALA A 94 3.38 5.86 10.93
N GLY A 95 2.34 6.26 11.68
CA GLY A 95 1.89 7.64 11.80
C GLY A 95 0.72 8.02 10.89
N VAL A 96 0.28 9.27 11.01
CA VAL A 96 -0.95 9.81 10.39
C VAL A 96 -0.97 9.72 8.86
N ASN A 97 0.19 9.77 8.21
CA ASN A 97 0.35 9.72 6.76
C ASN A 97 0.85 8.36 6.25
N ALA A 98 0.90 7.33 7.11
CA ALA A 98 1.48 6.04 6.78
C ALA A 98 0.84 5.36 5.56
N LYS A 99 -0.49 5.50 5.39
CA LYS A 99 -1.20 4.95 4.21
C LYS A 99 -0.73 5.59 2.89
N SER A 100 -0.50 6.90 2.87
CA SER A 100 -0.01 7.61 1.66
C SER A 100 1.43 7.17 1.34
N MET A 101 2.27 7.12 2.36
CA MET A 101 3.65 6.64 2.24
C MET A 101 3.73 5.20 1.73
N TRP A 102 2.87 4.33 2.25
CA TRP A 102 2.74 2.94 1.81
C TRP A 102 2.32 2.84 0.34
N ARG A 103 1.27 3.58 -0.08
CA ARG A 103 0.84 3.59 -1.50
C ARG A 103 1.96 4.06 -2.43
N ARG A 104 2.64 5.16 -2.09
CA ARG A 104 3.76 5.70 -2.87
C ARG A 104 4.91 4.70 -2.96
N HIS A 105 5.23 4.02 -1.86
CA HIS A 105 6.27 3.01 -1.82
C HIS A 105 5.96 1.83 -2.74
N VAL A 106 4.74 1.29 -2.70
CA VAL A 106 4.33 0.18 -3.57
C VAL A 106 4.40 0.57 -5.05
N PHE A 107 3.92 1.76 -5.39
CA PHE A 107 3.98 2.26 -6.76
C PHE A 107 5.41 2.51 -7.25
N GLU A 108 6.25 3.18 -6.45
CA GLU A 108 7.61 3.54 -6.87
C GLU A 108 8.54 2.32 -6.94
N LYS A 109 8.47 1.43 -5.95
CA LYS A 109 9.40 0.29 -5.79
C LYS A 109 8.93 -0.99 -6.44
N HIS A 110 7.64 -1.29 -6.37
CA HIS A 110 7.08 -2.53 -6.91
C HIS A 110 6.34 -2.32 -8.24
N LYS A 111 6.13 -1.07 -8.68
CA LYS A 111 5.45 -0.70 -9.93
C LYS A 111 3.99 -1.15 -10.03
N ILE A 112 3.40 -1.58 -8.93
CA ILE A 112 2.02 -2.05 -8.89
C ILE A 112 1.09 -0.86 -8.66
N GLY A 113 0.26 -0.59 -9.67
CA GLY A 113 -0.80 0.40 -9.58
C GLY A 113 -1.97 -0.14 -8.76
N MET A 114 -2.26 0.49 -7.62
CA MET A 114 -3.52 0.19 -6.89
C MET A 114 -4.69 0.93 -7.52
N TRP A 115 -5.90 0.40 -7.35
CA TRP A 115 -7.11 1.06 -7.84
C TRP A 115 -7.21 2.47 -7.26
N ASN A 116 -7.05 3.46 -8.13
CA ASN A 116 -7.15 4.84 -7.74
C ASN A 116 -8.64 5.19 -7.71
N ARG A 117 -9.27 5.22 -6.52
CA ARG A 117 -10.62 5.82 -6.37
C ARG A 117 -10.65 7.31 -6.77
N ARG A 118 -9.50 7.90 -7.06
CA ARG A 118 -9.32 9.28 -7.49
C ARG A 118 -8.88 9.39 -8.94
N ASP A 119 -9.12 8.36 -9.75
CA ASP A 119 -8.95 8.47 -11.19
C ASP A 119 -9.87 9.59 -11.74
N PRO A 120 -9.31 10.69 -12.30
CA PRO A 120 -10.08 11.74 -12.92
C PRO A 120 -10.33 11.48 -14.41
N GLN A 121 -9.99 10.31 -14.96
CA GLN A 121 -10.21 10.00 -16.38
C GLN A 121 -11.71 9.90 -16.70
N ASP A 122 -12.58 9.71 -15.70
CA ASP A 122 -14.04 9.80 -15.82
C ASP A 122 -14.59 11.24 -15.64
N ARG A 123 -13.74 12.25 -15.43
CA ARG A 123 -14.17 13.68 -15.42
C ARG A 123 -14.09 14.35 -16.79
N LYS A 124 -14.51 13.65 -17.84
CA LYS A 124 -15.06 14.32 -19.04
C LYS A 124 -16.44 14.91 -18.69
N GLY A 125 -16.44 15.95 -17.86
CA GLY A 125 -17.65 16.71 -17.55
C GLY A 125 -17.73 17.16 -16.09
N GLY A 126 -17.40 18.43 -15.83
CA GLY A 126 -17.88 19.09 -14.61
C GLY A 126 -16.92 20.09 -13.97
N ARG A 127 -16.90 21.31 -14.53
CA ARG A 127 -16.97 22.60 -13.82
C ARG A 127 -16.33 22.66 -12.41
N ASN A 128 -15.20 23.32 -12.26
CA ASN A 128 -15.15 24.78 -12.04
C ASN A 128 -13.75 25.18 -11.56
N ALA A 129 -13.17 26.17 -12.25
CA ALA A 129 -11.99 26.87 -11.83
C ALA A 129 -12.31 27.75 -10.61
N ASN A 130 -11.64 27.52 -9.49
CA ASN A 130 -11.37 28.60 -8.55
C ASN A 130 -10.00 28.37 -7.89
N SER A 131 -8.96 28.69 -8.65
CA SER A 131 -7.62 28.89 -8.11
C SER A 131 -7.62 30.14 -7.23
N LYS A 132 -7.81 29.96 -5.92
CA LYS A 132 -7.24 30.90 -4.95
C LYS A 132 -5.81 30.46 -4.68
N THR A 133 -4.92 31.13 -5.40
CA THR A 133 -3.48 31.23 -5.20
C THR A 133 -3.13 31.30 -3.71
N CYS A 134 -2.56 30.24 -3.17
CA CYS A 134 -1.74 30.33 -1.97
C CYS A 134 -0.29 30.46 -2.43
N LEU A 135 0.12 31.71 -2.70
CA LEU A 135 1.53 32.10 -2.74
C LEU A 135 2.11 31.85 -1.36
N VAL A 136 2.79 30.73 -1.18
CA VAL A 136 3.68 30.52 -0.04
C VAL A 136 4.91 31.36 -0.30
N VAL A 137 4.94 32.53 0.35
CA VAL A 137 6.12 33.40 0.45
C VAL A 137 7.24 32.60 1.12
N TRP A 138 8.30 32.31 0.38
CA TRP A 138 9.58 31.90 0.96
C TRP A 138 10.20 33.11 1.66
N SER A 139 10.10 33.16 2.99
CA SER A 139 10.88 34.10 3.78
C SER A 139 12.30 33.56 3.95
N SER A 140 13.20 34.04 3.09
CA SER A 140 14.66 34.00 3.30
C SER A 140 14.99 34.77 4.59
N ARG A 141 15.55 34.07 5.58
CA ARG A 141 16.19 34.68 6.74
C ARG A 141 17.64 35.02 6.39
N PRO A 142 18.09 36.28 6.46
CA PRO A 142 19.52 36.58 6.52
C PRO A 142 20.05 36.33 7.93
N VAL A 143 21.18 35.62 8.01
CA VAL A 143 22.03 35.50 9.18
C VAL A 143 22.69 36.86 9.41
N LEU A 144 22.48 37.45 10.59
CA LEU A 144 23.23 38.61 11.07
C LEU A 144 24.65 38.14 11.45
N THR A 145 25.67 38.81 10.93
CA THR A 145 27.06 38.64 11.38
C THR A 145 27.66 40.02 11.70
N VAL A 146 28.37 40.05 12.84
CA VAL A 146 29.11 41.14 13.52
C VAL A 146 28.26 42.14 14.29
#